data_AF-A0A9D5IIB4-F1
#
_entry.id   AF-A0A9D5IIB4-F1
#
_cell.length_a   1.000
_cell.length_b   1.000
_cell.length_c   1.000
_cell.angle_alpha   90.00
_cell.angle_beta   90.00
_cell.angle_gamma   90.00
#
_symmetry.space_group_name_H-M   'P 1'
#
loop_
_entity.id
_entity.type
_entity.pdbx_description
1 polymer ?
#
loop_
_entity_poly.entity_id
_entity_poly.type
_entity_poly.pdbx_seq_one_letter_code
_entity_poly.pdbx_strand_id
1 'polypeptide(L)'
;MTRCGLPLIIVGLAFLTALAGSPGRGAEPEKKPADQPKKIGASIDGYRWEFPCKEPMPENPKQGAGCASALVKGDPKKTDNFTTEREFEGEKGKRYEVTLRFRGVVEPMMYKDGKKDGEHFYIGGEPNNGTYNIYKLAISSPPSHYFLNRQDKVGHDIFTIDYTKTIEIDGGAKITFHGDGQNGQLISNFNKLVVKDLPPAPKPYNGQFVQVDVVSVVEVKK
;
A
#
# COMPACT_ATOMS: atom_id res chain seq x y z
N MET A 1 -5.75 -62.56 -7.88
CA MET A 1 -4.61 -63.50 -7.80
C MET A 1 -3.51 -62.80 -7.02
N THR A 2 -3.55 -62.78 -5.70
CA THR A 2 -3.02 -63.79 -4.76
C THR A 2 -1.50 -64.00 -4.89
N ARG A 3 -0.72 -63.43 -3.95
CA ARG A 3 0.25 -64.09 -3.03
C ARG A 3 1.26 -63.04 -2.52
N CYS A 4 1.38 -62.74 -1.22
CA CYS A 4 1.77 -63.57 -0.06
C CYS A 4 3.31 -63.61 0.11
N GLY A 5 3.80 -63.17 1.29
CA GLY A 5 5.22 -63.27 1.69
C GLY A 5 5.59 -62.43 2.92
N LEU A 6 5.25 -62.94 4.12
CA LEU A 6 5.90 -62.67 5.42
C LEU A 6 6.60 -64.01 5.82
N PRO A 7 7.46 -64.13 6.87
CA PRO A 7 8.14 -63.15 7.74
C PRO A 7 9.64 -63.46 7.98
N LEU A 8 10.35 -62.62 8.74
CA LEU A 8 11.44 -63.10 9.59
C LEU A 8 11.42 -62.39 10.94
N ILE A 9 11.22 -63.20 11.98
CA ILE A 9 11.23 -62.84 13.40
C ILE A 9 12.66 -63.06 13.92
N ILE A 10 13.23 -62.07 14.61
CA ILE A 10 14.33 -62.29 15.56
C ILE A 10 13.95 -61.63 16.89
N VAL A 11 13.70 -62.51 17.87
CA VAL A 11 13.77 -62.31 19.33
C VAL A 11 15.24 -62.02 19.66
N GLY A 12 15.69 -61.10 20.50
CA GLY A 12 15.16 -60.38 21.66
C GLY A 12 16.32 -60.30 22.65
N LEU A 13 16.51 -59.19 23.37
CA LEU A 13 17.02 -59.20 24.76
C LEU A 13 16.94 -57.80 25.36
N ALA A 14 16.27 -57.73 26.50
CA ALA A 14 16.17 -56.56 27.34
C ALA A 14 17.47 -56.32 28.10
N PHE A 15 17.86 -55.04 28.24
CA PHE A 15 18.67 -54.59 29.37
C PHE A 15 17.93 -53.47 30.08
N LEU A 16 17.43 -53.81 31.27
CA LEU A 16 16.97 -52.86 32.28
C LEU A 16 18.21 -52.28 32.96
N THR A 17 18.38 -50.97 32.92
CA THR A 17 19.15 -50.23 33.92
C THR A 17 18.34 -49.03 34.36
N ALA A 18 17.78 -49.13 35.56
CA ALA A 18 17.24 -48.02 36.31
C ALA A 18 18.41 -47.30 37.01
N LEU A 19 18.50 -45.98 36.86
CA LEU A 19 19.20 -45.13 37.82
C LEU A 19 18.35 -43.90 38.15
N ALA A 20 18.37 -43.62 39.45
CA ALA A 20 17.61 -42.69 40.24
C ALA A 20 17.53 -41.25 39.72
N GLY A 21 16.41 -40.61 40.06
CA GLY A 21 16.05 -39.27 39.64
C GLY A 21 16.96 -38.14 40.12
N SER A 22 16.93 -37.05 39.37
CA SER A 22 17.27 -35.71 39.84
C SER A 22 15.99 -34.93 40.16
N PRO A 23 15.95 -34.15 41.24
CA PRO A 23 14.81 -33.32 41.58
C PRO A 23 14.65 -32.20 40.54
N GLY A 24 13.39 -31.92 40.21
CA GLY A 24 12.98 -30.98 39.16
C GLY A 24 13.61 -29.60 39.31
N ARG A 25 14.29 -29.15 38.25
CA ARG A 25 14.52 -27.74 37.98
C ARG A 25 13.28 -27.27 37.22
N GLY A 26 12.42 -26.51 37.89
CA GLY A 26 11.24 -25.92 37.26
C GLY A 26 11.66 -25.19 35.99
N ALA A 27 10.98 -25.52 34.88
CA ALA A 27 11.13 -24.79 33.64
C ALA A 27 10.75 -23.32 33.89
N GLU A 28 11.71 -22.41 33.72
CA GLU A 28 11.38 -20.99 33.58
C GLU A 28 10.41 -20.83 32.41
N PRO A 29 9.38 -19.98 32.54
CA PRO A 29 8.49 -19.71 31.42
C PRO A 29 9.31 -19.14 30.27
N GLU A 30 9.26 -19.83 29.13
CA GLU A 30 9.82 -19.38 27.86
C GLU A 30 9.33 -17.94 27.61
N LYS A 31 10.24 -16.97 27.68
CA LYS A 31 9.95 -15.59 27.30
C LYS A 31 9.45 -15.64 25.85
N LYS A 32 8.20 -15.21 25.63
CA LYS A 32 7.72 -14.83 24.30
C LYS A 32 8.82 -14.01 23.61
N PRO A 33 9.14 -14.26 22.33
CA PRO A 33 10.07 -13.42 21.60
C PRO A 33 9.62 -11.97 21.77
N ALA A 34 10.50 -11.13 22.31
CA ALA A 34 10.22 -9.70 22.37
C ALA A 34 9.93 -9.24 20.94
N ASP A 35 8.78 -8.58 20.73
CA ASP A 35 8.46 -7.94 19.46
C ASP A 35 9.68 -7.11 19.05
N GLN A 36 10.26 -7.41 17.89
CA GLN A 36 11.28 -6.55 17.33
C GLN A 36 10.70 -5.13 17.25
N PRO A 37 11.47 -4.09 17.62
CA PRO A 37 10.97 -2.73 17.54
C PRO A 37 10.51 -2.45 16.11
N LYS A 38 9.21 -2.15 15.94
CA LYS A 38 8.64 -1.83 14.63
C LYS A 38 9.42 -0.66 14.03
N LYS A 39 9.97 -0.86 12.82
CA LYS A 39 10.61 0.22 12.04
C LYS A 39 9.61 1.36 11.88
N ILE A 40 10.04 2.60 12.18
CA ILE A 40 9.15 3.75 12.03
C ILE A 40 8.73 3.91 10.56
N GLY A 41 7.43 4.07 10.30
CA GLY A 41 6.85 4.13 8.96
C GLY A 41 6.59 2.78 8.30
N ALA A 42 6.86 1.66 8.97
CA ALA A 42 6.63 0.33 8.39
C ALA A 42 5.16 0.08 8.01
N SER A 43 4.21 0.66 8.74
CA SER A 43 2.77 0.52 8.46
C SER A 43 2.32 1.08 7.11
N ILE A 44 3.10 2.00 6.53
CA ILE A 44 2.79 2.68 5.27
C ILE A 44 3.78 2.34 4.14
N ASP A 45 4.94 1.77 4.46
CA ASP A 45 5.96 1.40 3.49
C ASP A 45 5.45 0.33 2.52
N GLY A 46 5.39 0.65 1.22
CA GLY A 46 4.85 -0.21 0.17
C GLY A 46 3.33 -0.20 0.05
N TYR A 47 2.61 0.66 0.78
CA TYR A 47 1.15 0.74 0.66
C TYR A 47 0.73 1.26 -0.72
N ARG A 48 -0.39 0.73 -1.26
CA ARG A 48 -0.85 1.00 -2.61
C ARG A 48 -2.33 1.39 -2.69
N TRP A 49 -2.61 2.50 -3.37
CA TRP A 49 -3.91 2.96 -3.84
C TRP A 49 -4.19 2.32 -5.19
N GLU A 50 -5.34 1.64 -5.35
CA GLU A 50 -5.65 0.96 -6.61
C GLU A 50 -7.06 1.27 -7.09
N PHE A 51 -7.17 1.70 -8.35
CA PHE A 51 -8.40 1.76 -9.13
C PHE A 51 -8.29 0.72 -10.27
N PRO A 52 -8.58 -0.56 -10.00
CA PRO A 52 -8.59 -1.59 -11.03
C PRO A 52 -9.71 -1.34 -12.05
N CYS A 53 -9.42 -1.60 -13.33
CA CYS A 53 -10.48 -1.80 -14.32
C CYS A 53 -11.22 -3.11 -14.00
N LYS A 54 -12.56 -3.09 -14.15
CA LYS A 54 -13.41 -4.27 -13.94
C LYS A 54 -13.15 -5.36 -14.97
N GLU A 55 -13.06 -4.97 -16.23
CA GLU A 55 -12.80 -5.89 -17.34
C GLU A 55 -11.30 -6.01 -17.59
N PRO A 56 -10.82 -7.15 -18.13
CA PRO A 56 -9.42 -7.31 -18.52
C PRO A 56 -8.95 -6.26 -19.52
N MET A 57 -7.67 -5.90 -19.45
CA MET A 57 -7.07 -5.00 -20.43
C MET A 57 -7.15 -5.64 -21.84
N PRO A 58 -7.70 -4.94 -22.84
CA PRO A 58 -7.70 -5.42 -24.22
C PRO A 58 -6.27 -5.59 -24.75
N GLU A 59 -6.07 -6.51 -25.69
CA GLU A 59 -4.75 -6.69 -26.33
C GLU A 59 -4.27 -5.41 -27.04
N ASN A 60 -5.20 -4.70 -27.70
CA ASN A 60 -4.94 -3.44 -28.41
C ASN A 60 -5.92 -2.35 -27.93
N PRO A 61 -5.66 -1.73 -26.76
CA PRO A 61 -6.50 -0.64 -26.27
C PRO A 61 -6.46 0.55 -27.22
N LYS A 62 -7.59 1.24 -27.37
CA LYS A 62 -7.65 2.50 -28.13
C LYS A 62 -7.02 3.63 -27.30
N GLN A 63 -6.41 4.60 -27.98
CA GLN A 63 -5.93 5.81 -27.32
C GLN A 63 -7.08 6.51 -26.59
N GLY A 64 -6.86 6.90 -25.33
CA GLY A 64 -7.89 7.51 -24.49
C GLY A 64 -9.02 6.56 -24.13
N ALA A 65 -8.78 5.24 -24.10
CA ALA A 65 -9.80 4.30 -23.66
C ALA A 65 -10.02 4.41 -22.14
N GLY A 66 -11.28 4.57 -21.75
CA GLY A 66 -11.73 4.38 -20.37
C GLY A 66 -12.07 2.92 -20.04
N CYS A 67 -12.29 2.65 -18.76
CA CYS A 67 -12.86 1.39 -18.26
C CYS A 67 -13.74 1.66 -17.04
N ALA A 68 -14.71 0.78 -16.80
CA ALA A 68 -15.47 0.79 -15.56
C ALA A 68 -14.56 0.41 -14.38
N SER A 69 -14.65 1.14 -13.27
CA SER A 69 -13.93 0.81 -12.04
C SER A 69 -14.47 -0.47 -11.42
N ALA A 70 -13.58 -1.36 -10.98
CA ALA A 70 -13.96 -2.56 -10.25
C ALA A 70 -14.32 -2.28 -8.77
N LEU A 71 -14.14 -1.05 -8.29
CA LEU A 71 -14.52 -0.66 -6.93
C LEU A 71 -16.01 -0.35 -6.78
N VAL A 72 -16.69 -0.05 -7.88
CA VAL A 72 -18.12 0.30 -7.89
C VAL A 72 -18.96 -0.86 -7.37
N LYS A 73 -19.66 -0.62 -6.24
CA LYS A 73 -20.57 -1.59 -5.59
C LYS A 73 -22.04 -1.17 -5.66
N GLY A 74 -22.33 0.02 -6.16
CA GLY A 74 -23.67 0.60 -6.22
C GLY A 74 -23.68 1.87 -7.06
N ASP A 75 -24.19 2.97 -6.51
CA ASP A 75 -24.15 4.29 -7.15
C ASP A 75 -22.69 4.65 -7.50
N PRO A 76 -22.34 4.77 -8.80
CA PRO A 76 -20.97 5.03 -9.23
C PRO A 76 -20.38 6.30 -8.63
N LYS A 77 -21.20 7.32 -8.35
CA LYS A 77 -20.75 8.60 -7.74
C LYS A 77 -20.50 8.52 -6.24
N LYS A 78 -20.87 7.40 -5.60
CA LYS A 78 -20.79 7.23 -4.14
C LYS A 78 -19.98 6.02 -3.71
N THR A 79 -19.76 5.07 -4.60
CA THR A 79 -19.16 3.77 -4.27
C THR A 79 -17.86 3.49 -4.99
N ASP A 80 -17.44 4.34 -5.94
CA ASP A 80 -16.12 4.26 -6.53
C ASP A 80 -15.08 4.96 -5.64
N ASN A 81 -14.84 4.41 -4.45
CA ASN A 81 -13.87 4.96 -3.52
C ASN A 81 -13.34 3.89 -2.58
N PHE A 82 -12.25 4.23 -1.91
CA PHE A 82 -11.78 3.48 -0.76
C PHE A 82 -11.14 4.44 0.24
N THR A 83 -11.19 4.04 1.51
CA THR A 83 -10.50 4.73 2.58
C THR A 83 -9.82 3.68 3.44
N THR A 84 -8.53 3.86 3.69
CA THR A 84 -7.75 3.01 4.59
C THR A 84 -6.97 3.89 5.55
N GLU A 85 -6.91 3.47 6.80
CA GLU A 85 -6.17 4.17 7.83
C GLU A 85 -5.02 3.31 8.34
N ARG A 86 -3.91 3.98 8.68
CA ARG A 86 -2.74 3.41 9.34
C ARG A 86 -2.34 4.34 10.48
N GLU A 87 -1.85 3.78 11.57
CA GLU A 87 -1.23 4.56 12.64
C GLU A 87 0.27 4.67 12.33
N PHE A 88 0.78 5.89 12.28
CA PHE A 88 2.20 6.13 12.10
C PHE A 88 2.95 5.72 13.35
N GLU A 89 3.92 4.84 13.17
CA GLU A 89 4.84 4.48 14.23
C GLU A 89 5.65 5.70 14.72
N GLY A 90 6.25 5.59 15.90
CA GLY A 90 7.00 6.68 16.52
C GLY A 90 6.45 7.02 17.90
N GLU A 91 7.26 7.69 18.70
CA GLU A 91 6.88 8.04 20.06
C GLU A 91 5.88 9.20 20.05
N LYS A 92 4.79 9.08 20.80
CA LYS A 92 3.82 10.17 20.93
C LYS A 92 4.50 11.41 21.50
N GLY A 93 4.22 12.57 20.90
CA GLY A 93 4.84 13.85 21.27
C GLY A 93 6.15 14.16 20.55
N LYS A 94 6.71 13.20 19.80
CA LYS A 94 7.81 13.43 18.86
C LYS A 94 7.29 13.70 17.46
N ARG A 95 8.09 14.45 16.71
CA ARG A 95 7.85 14.77 15.31
C ARG A 95 8.92 14.17 14.42
N TYR A 96 8.52 13.71 13.25
CA TYR A 96 9.40 13.11 12.27
C TYR A 96 9.27 13.80 10.92
N GLU A 97 10.40 14.09 10.28
CA GLU A 97 10.49 14.33 8.85
C GLU A 97 10.51 12.99 8.14
N VAL A 98 9.50 12.73 7.32
CA VAL A 98 9.31 11.46 6.61
C VAL A 98 9.41 11.72 5.12
N THR A 99 10.48 11.23 4.49
CA THR A 99 10.60 11.25 3.04
C THR A 99 9.88 10.04 2.46
N LEU A 100 8.85 10.32 1.67
CA LEU A 100 8.02 9.36 0.97
C LEU A 100 8.33 9.39 -0.52
N ARG A 101 8.34 8.23 -1.18
CA ARG A 101 8.40 8.12 -2.64
C ARG A 101 7.04 7.67 -3.15
N PHE A 102 6.47 8.42 -4.09
CA PHE A 102 5.22 8.09 -4.75
C PHE A 102 5.48 7.64 -6.18
N ARG A 103 4.97 6.46 -6.52
CA ARG A 103 5.18 5.82 -7.81
C ARG A 103 3.87 5.26 -8.35
N GLY A 104 3.56 5.40 -9.64
CA GLY A 104 2.24 4.96 -10.11
C GLY A 104 1.93 5.28 -11.56
N VAL A 105 0.72 4.89 -11.98
CA VAL A 105 0.07 5.29 -13.23
C VAL A 105 -1.26 5.92 -12.85
N VAL A 106 -1.45 7.19 -13.21
CA VAL A 106 -2.60 7.99 -12.79
C VAL A 106 -3.15 8.81 -13.96
N GLU A 107 -4.41 9.21 -13.85
CA GLU A 107 -5.00 10.25 -14.71
C GLU A 107 -4.84 11.64 -14.08
N PRO A 108 -4.89 12.73 -14.89
CA PRO A 108 -4.67 14.09 -14.41
C PRO A 108 -5.85 14.60 -13.60
N MET A 109 -5.57 15.24 -12.47
CA MET A 109 -6.56 15.99 -11.71
C MET A 109 -6.11 17.42 -11.44
N MET A 110 -7.06 18.33 -11.35
CA MET A 110 -6.79 19.72 -11.00
C MET A 110 -7.32 20.02 -9.59
N TYR A 111 -6.56 20.86 -8.88
CA TYR A 111 -6.83 21.27 -7.52
C TYR A 111 -6.70 22.79 -7.41
N LYS A 112 -7.43 23.38 -6.45
CA LYS A 112 -7.41 24.81 -6.16
C LYS A 112 -7.32 25.06 -4.66
N ASP A 113 -7.11 26.32 -4.30
CA ASP A 113 -7.15 26.80 -2.91
C ASP A 113 -6.12 26.11 -1.98
N GLY A 114 -5.04 25.58 -2.56
CA GLY A 114 -3.88 25.03 -1.88
C GLY A 114 -2.58 25.46 -2.56
N LYS A 115 -1.52 24.66 -2.42
CA LYS A 115 -0.18 24.98 -2.95
C LYS A 115 0.35 23.87 -3.84
N LYS A 116 0.75 24.23 -5.06
CA LYS A 116 1.54 23.35 -5.95
C LYS A 116 2.93 23.17 -5.35
N ASP A 117 3.42 21.94 -5.29
CA ASP A 117 4.78 21.64 -4.88
C ASP A 117 5.42 20.64 -5.85
N GLY A 118 6.05 21.17 -6.90
CA GLY A 118 6.49 20.39 -8.04
C GLY A 118 5.34 20.09 -9.01
N GLU A 119 5.54 19.09 -9.85
CA GLU A 119 4.63 18.83 -10.98
C GLU A 119 3.30 18.21 -10.55
N HIS A 120 3.35 17.16 -9.72
CA HIS A 120 2.20 16.29 -9.43
C HIS A 120 1.70 16.34 -7.97
N PHE A 121 2.46 16.95 -7.07
CA PHE A 121 2.11 17.01 -5.66
C PHE A 121 1.44 18.35 -5.31
N TYR A 122 0.35 18.29 -4.58
CA TYR A 122 -0.43 19.46 -4.18
C TYR A 122 -0.75 19.42 -2.69
N ILE A 123 -0.43 20.48 -1.98
CA ILE A 123 -0.58 20.60 -0.53
C ILE A 123 -1.90 21.32 -0.22
N GLY A 124 -2.74 20.71 0.62
CA GLY A 124 -4.02 21.28 1.02
C GLY A 124 -5.00 21.41 -0.13
N GLY A 125 -5.87 22.42 -0.05
CA GLY A 125 -6.84 22.74 -1.09
C GLY A 125 -7.92 21.68 -1.32
N GLU A 126 -8.58 21.77 -2.47
CA GLU A 126 -9.70 20.92 -2.86
C GLU A 126 -9.73 20.60 -4.37
N PRO A 127 -10.37 19.50 -4.78
CA PRO A 127 -10.59 19.17 -6.18
C PRO A 127 -11.38 20.28 -6.88
N ASN A 128 -11.03 20.60 -8.12
CA ASN A 128 -11.76 21.61 -8.91
C ASN A 128 -12.33 21.07 -10.23
N ASN A 129 -12.31 19.75 -10.40
CA ASN A 129 -12.88 19.02 -11.51
C ASN A 129 -13.69 17.85 -10.95
N GLY A 130 -14.80 17.48 -11.57
CA GLY A 130 -15.68 16.39 -11.08
C GLY A 130 -15.58 15.10 -11.89
N THR A 131 -14.56 14.96 -12.74
CA THR A 131 -14.46 13.86 -13.70
C THR A 131 -13.38 12.86 -13.36
N TYR A 132 -12.25 13.31 -12.79
CA TYR A 132 -11.05 12.48 -12.67
C TYR A 132 -10.78 12.02 -11.23
N ASN A 133 -10.18 10.84 -11.12
CA ASN A 133 -9.82 10.16 -9.89
C ASN A 133 -8.93 11.04 -9.00
N ILE A 134 -9.23 11.02 -7.71
CA ILE A 134 -8.50 11.70 -6.66
C ILE A 134 -7.67 10.68 -5.90
N TYR A 135 -6.39 10.98 -5.72
CA TYR A 135 -5.49 10.25 -4.83
C TYR A 135 -5.06 11.18 -3.69
N LYS A 136 -5.55 10.93 -2.48
CA LYS A 136 -5.34 11.78 -1.31
C LYS A 136 -4.63 11.04 -0.19
N LEU A 137 -3.63 11.70 0.38
CA LEU A 137 -2.98 11.33 1.64
C LEU A 137 -3.36 12.38 2.69
N ALA A 138 -3.86 11.98 3.86
CA ALA A 138 -4.13 12.90 4.96
C ALA A 138 -3.45 12.43 6.24
N ILE A 139 -2.93 13.39 7.01
CA ILE A 139 -2.20 13.19 8.26
C ILE A 139 -2.97 13.91 9.37
N SER A 140 -3.22 13.22 10.48
CA SER A 140 -3.97 13.82 11.59
C SER A 140 -3.14 14.75 12.47
N SER A 141 -1.82 14.60 12.51
CA SER A 141 -0.92 15.44 13.33
C SER A 141 0.51 15.51 12.74
N PRO A 142 1.05 16.72 12.47
CA PRO A 142 0.28 17.96 12.35
C PRO A 142 -0.79 17.82 11.25
N PRO A 143 -2.02 18.34 11.46
CA PRO A 143 -3.11 18.19 10.48
C PRO A 143 -2.71 18.71 9.11
N SER A 144 -2.73 17.83 8.10
CA SER A 144 -2.37 18.17 6.73
C SER A 144 -2.96 17.15 5.75
N HIS A 145 -3.07 17.54 4.48
CA HIS A 145 -3.39 16.61 3.40
C HIS A 145 -2.76 17.01 2.08
N TYR A 146 -2.64 16.02 1.20
CA TYR A 146 -1.93 16.13 -0.06
C TYR A 146 -2.69 15.38 -1.17
N PHE A 147 -2.64 15.92 -2.38
CA PHE A 147 -3.08 15.24 -3.59
C PHE A 147 -1.88 14.84 -4.47
N LEU A 148 -1.96 13.67 -5.09
CA LEU A 148 -0.77 12.99 -5.64
C LEU A 148 -0.68 12.98 -7.17
N ASN A 149 -1.74 13.38 -7.89
CA ASN A 149 -1.86 13.32 -9.35
C ASN A 149 -2.22 14.69 -9.98
N ARG A 150 -1.73 15.77 -9.38
CA ARG A 150 -2.05 17.13 -9.82
C ARG A 150 -1.48 17.44 -11.22
N GLN A 151 -2.23 18.22 -12.01
CA GLN A 151 -1.80 18.83 -13.28
C GLN A 151 -2.34 20.27 -13.45
N ASP A 152 -1.78 21.05 -14.40
CA ASP A 152 -2.28 22.39 -14.78
C ASP A 152 -3.53 22.35 -15.66
N LYS A 153 -3.67 21.26 -16.39
CA LYS A 153 -4.78 20.98 -17.29
C LYS A 153 -5.13 19.51 -17.16
N VAL A 154 -6.38 19.20 -17.44
CA VAL A 154 -6.86 17.82 -17.54
C VAL A 154 -7.09 17.45 -19.00
N GLY A 155 -7.07 16.16 -19.29
CA GLY A 155 -7.35 15.57 -20.58
C GLY A 155 -7.57 14.08 -20.43
N HIS A 156 -8.08 13.43 -21.48
CA HIS A 156 -8.33 12.00 -21.47
C HIS A 156 -7.03 11.22 -21.71
N ASP A 157 -6.07 11.34 -20.78
CA ASP A 157 -4.76 10.69 -20.84
C ASP A 157 -4.32 10.19 -19.45
N ILE A 158 -3.24 9.42 -19.43
CA ILE A 158 -2.59 8.87 -18.24
C ILE A 158 -1.10 9.18 -18.27
N PHE A 159 -0.47 9.20 -17.10
CA PHE A 159 0.97 9.37 -16.98
C PHE A 159 1.52 8.58 -15.80
N THR A 160 2.82 8.30 -15.86
CA THR A 160 3.55 7.73 -14.72
C THR A 160 3.97 8.82 -13.76
N ILE A 161 3.89 8.55 -12.46
CA ILE A 161 4.55 9.36 -11.43
C ILE A 161 5.70 8.57 -10.82
N ASP A 162 6.78 9.28 -10.49
CA ASP A 162 7.88 8.81 -9.65
C ASP A 162 8.58 10.03 -9.03
N TYR A 163 8.22 10.36 -7.80
CA TYR A 163 8.81 11.52 -7.12
C TYR A 163 8.85 11.32 -5.61
N THR A 164 9.71 12.05 -4.93
CA THR A 164 9.82 12.04 -3.46
C THR A 164 9.31 13.33 -2.85
N LYS A 165 8.71 13.25 -1.66
CA LYS A 165 8.35 14.39 -0.82
C LYS A 165 8.62 14.11 0.64
N THR A 166 9.12 15.12 1.33
CA THR A 166 9.28 15.09 2.78
C THR A 166 8.12 15.81 3.42
N ILE A 167 7.45 15.16 4.37
CA ILE A 167 6.35 15.72 5.14
C ILE A 167 6.62 15.49 6.63
N GLU A 168 6.01 16.31 7.48
CA GLU A 168 6.07 16.14 8.94
C GLU A 168 4.93 15.23 9.41
N ILE A 169 5.25 14.26 10.25
CA ILE A 169 4.28 13.37 10.88
C ILE A 169 4.66 13.21 12.36
N ASP A 170 3.70 13.44 13.26
CA ASP A 170 3.89 13.17 14.69
C ASP A 170 3.72 11.68 14.99
N GLY A 171 4.49 11.15 15.95
CA GLY A 171 4.36 9.75 16.37
C GLY A 171 2.96 9.44 16.89
N GLY A 172 2.36 8.35 16.40
CA GLY A 172 0.97 7.97 16.69
C GLY A 172 -0.07 8.75 15.89
N ALA A 173 0.31 9.56 14.92
CA ALA A 173 -0.64 10.19 14.01
C ALA A 173 -1.36 9.15 13.15
N LYS A 174 -2.61 9.43 12.82
CA LYS A 174 -3.37 8.66 11.83
C LYS A 174 -3.01 9.15 10.44
N ILE A 175 -2.70 8.21 9.56
CA ILE A 175 -2.47 8.40 8.13
C ILE A 175 -3.65 7.79 7.38
N THR A 176 -4.36 8.61 6.64
CA THR A 176 -5.52 8.21 5.84
C THR A 176 -5.16 8.22 4.36
N PHE A 177 -5.32 7.06 3.74
CA PHE A 177 -5.19 6.80 2.32
C PHE A 177 -6.58 6.83 1.73
N HIS A 178 -6.86 7.79 0.86
CA HIS A 178 -8.16 7.94 0.24
C HIS A 178 -8.05 7.98 -1.27
N GLY A 179 -8.87 7.18 -1.94
CA GLY A 179 -9.12 7.25 -3.37
C GLY A 179 -10.58 7.55 -3.62
N ASP A 180 -10.87 8.47 -4.54
CA ASP A 180 -12.23 8.76 -5.00
C ASP A 180 -12.28 8.86 -6.54
N GLY A 181 -13.00 7.94 -7.17
CA GLY A 181 -13.11 7.79 -8.62
C GLY A 181 -14.20 8.61 -9.30
N GLN A 182 -14.87 9.51 -8.57
CA GLN A 182 -15.83 10.53 -9.01
C GLN A 182 -17.11 10.06 -9.74
N ASN A 183 -17.01 9.13 -10.69
CA ASN A 183 -18.10 8.74 -11.59
C ASN A 183 -18.15 7.23 -11.92
N GLY A 184 -17.28 6.40 -11.32
CA GLY A 184 -17.25 4.95 -11.58
C GLY A 184 -16.54 4.54 -12.86
N GLN A 185 -15.91 5.48 -13.56
CA GLN A 185 -15.07 5.26 -14.72
C GLN A 185 -13.70 5.84 -14.41
N LEU A 186 -12.69 5.19 -14.99
CA LEU A 186 -11.34 5.71 -15.00
C LEU A 186 -10.78 5.61 -16.42
N ILE A 187 -9.78 6.41 -16.71
CA ILE A 187 -8.98 6.22 -17.92
C ILE A 187 -8.17 4.95 -17.73
N SER A 188 -8.37 3.95 -18.60
CA SER A 188 -7.63 2.69 -18.49
C SER A 188 -6.13 2.94 -18.73
N ASN A 189 -5.27 1.99 -18.34
CA ASN A 189 -3.86 2.04 -18.70
C ASN A 189 -3.64 1.70 -20.20
N PHE A 190 -4.31 2.43 -21.10
CA PHE A 190 -4.40 2.12 -22.53
C PHE A 190 -3.04 2.24 -23.24
N ASN A 191 -2.15 3.11 -22.75
CA ASN A 191 -0.78 3.25 -23.24
C ASN A 191 0.16 2.14 -22.73
N LYS A 192 -0.35 1.18 -21.94
CA LYS A 192 0.42 0.10 -21.34
C LYS A 192 1.65 0.62 -20.58
N LEU A 193 1.48 1.73 -19.85
CA LEU A 193 2.53 2.33 -19.04
C LEU A 193 2.95 1.34 -17.94
N VAL A 194 4.25 1.20 -17.75
CA VAL A 194 4.85 0.32 -16.74
C VAL A 194 5.72 1.16 -15.83
N VAL A 195 5.51 1.04 -14.52
CA VAL A 195 6.41 1.61 -13.52
C VAL A 195 7.42 0.54 -13.14
N LYS A 196 8.70 0.85 -13.32
CA LYS A 196 9.78 -0.10 -13.05
C LYS A 196 9.76 -0.55 -11.58
N ASP A 197 10.07 -1.82 -11.35
CA ASP A 197 10.23 -2.44 -10.03
C ASP A 197 8.95 -2.48 -9.17
N LEU A 198 7.79 -2.15 -9.73
CA LEU A 198 6.50 -2.27 -9.07
C LEU A 198 5.62 -3.32 -9.74
N PRO A 199 5.00 -4.26 -8.98
CA PRO A 199 4.03 -5.18 -9.55
C PRO A 199 2.92 -4.43 -10.31
N PRO A 200 2.44 -4.94 -11.46
CA PRO A 200 2.78 -6.23 -12.06
C PRO A 200 3.92 -6.15 -13.10
N ALA A 201 4.85 -5.19 -13.00
CA ALA A 201 5.99 -5.09 -13.91
C ALA A 201 6.68 -6.45 -14.12
N PRO A 202 7.06 -6.81 -15.37
CA PRO A 202 7.09 -5.94 -16.56
C PRO A 202 5.74 -5.75 -17.27
N LYS A 203 4.64 -6.31 -16.76
CA LYS A 203 3.31 -6.11 -17.34
C LYS A 203 2.69 -4.79 -16.88
N PRO A 204 1.85 -4.14 -17.71
CA PRO A 204 1.09 -2.97 -17.27
C PRO A 204 0.03 -3.39 -16.26
N TYR A 205 -0.21 -2.53 -15.27
CA TYR A 205 -1.36 -2.69 -14.37
C TYR A 205 -2.67 -2.39 -15.12
N ASN A 206 -3.71 -3.21 -14.90
CA ASN A 206 -5.03 -3.02 -15.50
C ASN A 206 -5.86 -2.03 -14.68
N GLY A 207 -5.66 -0.74 -14.93
CA GLY A 207 -6.28 0.35 -14.20
C GLY A 207 -5.24 1.38 -13.80
N GLN A 208 -5.47 2.05 -12.68
CA GLN A 208 -4.56 3.07 -12.15
C GLN A 208 -4.15 2.74 -10.72
N PHE A 209 -2.98 3.25 -10.32
CA PHE A 209 -2.50 3.06 -8.97
C PHE A 209 -1.48 4.12 -8.56
N VAL A 210 -1.35 4.29 -7.25
CA VAL A 210 -0.20 4.95 -6.61
C VAL A 210 0.33 3.99 -5.56
N GLN A 211 1.64 3.85 -5.45
CA GLN A 211 2.32 3.19 -4.34
C GLN A 211 3.14 4.25 -3.59
N VAL A 212 3.12 4.18 -2.26
CA VAL A 212 4.02 4.95 -1.40
C VAL A 212 5.06 4.02 -0.79
N ASP A 213 6.30 4.47 -0.75
CA ASP A 213 7.40 3.82 -0.04
C ASP A 213 8.05 4.83 0.92
N VAL A 214 8.48 4.36 2.08
CA VAL A 214 9.20 5.18 3.06
C VAL A 214 10.69 5.14 2.73
N VAL A 215 11.22 6.27 2.27
CA VAL A 215 12.63 6.43 1.91
C VAL A 215 13.48 6.70 3.14
N SER A 216 13.03 7.61 4.01
CA SER A 216 13.72 7.94 5.25
C SER A 216 12.75 8.48 6.30
N VAL A 217 13.15 8.33 7.56
CA VAL A 217 12.47 8.89 8.72
C VAL A 217 13.53 9.50 9.63
N VAL A 218 13.39 10.78 9.94
CA VAL A 218 14.31 11.52 10.81
C VAL A 218 13.50 12.19 11.92
N GLU A 219 13.83 11.90 13.19
CA GLU A 219 13.25 12.62 14.32
C GLU A 219 13.70 14.09 14.29
N VAL A 220 12.74 15.01 14.35
CA VAL A 220 13.00 16.45 14.46
C VAL A 220 13.45 16.74 15.89
N LYS A 221 14.75 16.99 16.06
CA LYS A 221 15.30 17.42 17.35
C LYS A 221 14.91 18.88 17.60
N LYS A 222 14.22 19.11 18.71
CA LYS A 222 13.96 20.45 19.24
C LYS A 222 15.13 20.94 20.08
#